data_AF-A0A497HLR6-F1
#
_entry.id   AF-A0A497HLR6-F1
#
_cell.length_a   1.000
_cell.length_b   1.000
_cell.length_c   1.000
_cell.angle_alpha   90.00
_cell.angle_beta   90.00
_cell.angle_gamma   90.00
#
_symmetry.space_group_name_H-M   'P 1'
#
loop_
_entity.id
_entity.type
_entity.pdbx_description
1 polymer ?
#
loop_
_entity_poly.entity_id
_entity_poly.type
_entity_poly.pdbx_seq_one_letter_code
_entity_poly.pdbx_strand_id
1 'polypeptide(L)'
;MENLPIEIATHLYLTKFGGWTRELKDNEVGLNVNCLKQTKLFPYDFVIIKKIEERKTKPLFKREIFKIVPLDKSSPEAYIKSLGGEIVLPYEKSEEEIEEGDYLILNTSLNRFEQPEFWMEHLIFSMLKNFRNKN
;
A
#
# COMPACT_ATOMS: atom_id res chain seq x y z
N MET A 1 -21.27 9.33 -1.03
CA MET A 1 -20.92 7.89 -1.05
C MET A 1 -19.53 7.81 -0.48
N GLU A 2 -19.34 7.17 0.66
CA GLU A 2 -18.04 7.10 1.35
C GLU A 2 -17.12 6.18 0.53
N ASN A 3 -15.91 6.65 0.15
CA ASN A 3 -14.91 5.90 -0.61
C ASN A 3 -14.03 5.04 0.32
N LEU A 4 -14.65 4.37 1.29
CA LEU A 4 -13.93 3.57 2.28
C LEU A 4 -13.13 2.45 1.59
N PRO A 5 -11.94 2.08 2.10
CA PRO A 5 -11.25 0.90 1.62
C PRO A 5 -12.10 -0.37 1.81
N ILE A 6 -12.44 -1.04 0.70
CA ILE A 6 -13.27 -2.25 0.68
C ILE A 6 -12.37 -3.48 0.62
N GLU A 7 -12.52 -4.40 1.58
CA GLU A 7 -11.83 -5.70 1.51
C GLU A 7 -12.43 -6.54 0.36
N ILE A 8 -11.66 -6.74 -0.72
CA ILE A 8 -12.09 -7.51 -1.91
C ILE A 8 -11.64 -8.97 -1.85
N ALA A 9 -10.63 -9.25 -1.04
CA ALA A 9 -10.18 -10.58 -0.66
C ALA A 9 -9.36 -10.47 0.63
N THR A 10 -9.09 -11.60 1.29
CA THR A 10 -8.30 -11.62 2.52
C THR A 10 -6.99 -10.84 2.35
N HIS A 11 -6.81 -9.75 3.11
CA HIS A 11 -5.67 -8.82 3.07
C HIS A 11 -5.57 -7.88 1.86
N LEU A 12 -6.52 -7.93 0.93
CA LEU A 12 -6.59 -7.09 -0.26
C LEU A 12 -7.74 -6.09 -0.12
N TYR A 13 -7.39 -4.81 -0.16
CA TYR A 13 -8.34 -3.71 -0.06
C TYR A 13 -8.32 -2.89 -1.34
N LEU A 14 -9.50 -2.50 -1.81
CA LEU A 14 -9.68 -1.59 -2.93
C LEU A 14 -10.05 -0.22 -2.39
N THR A 15 -9.31 0.82 -2.77
CA THR A 15 -9.65 2.22 -2.49
C THR A 15 -9.29 3.10 -3.68
N LYS A 16 -9.76 4.35 -3.66
CA LYS A 16 -9.39 5.35 -4.66
C LYS A 16 -8.13 6.10 -4.24
N PHE A 17 -7.39 6.58 -5.22
CA PHE A 17 -6.31 7.52 -5.00
C PHE A 17 -6.86 8.92 -4.75
N GLY A 18 -6.45 9.53 -3.62
CA GLY A 18 -6.89 10.85 -3.17
C GLY A 18 -5.93 11.98 -3.51
N GLY A 19 -4.73 11.65 -4.00
CA GLY A 19 -3.74 12.63 -4.45
C GLY A 19 -2.38 12.49 -3.77
N TRP A 20 -1.46 13.34 -4.20
CA TRP A 20 -0.08 13.40 -3.72
C TRP A 20 0.08 14.41 -2.58
N THR A 21 0.98 14.20 -1.62
CA THR A 21 1.27 15.18 -0.54
C THR A 21 2.76 15.19 -0.16
N ARG A 22 3.22 16.31 0.40
CA ARG A 22 4.57 16.43 1.00
C ARG A 22 4.57 16.15 2.51
N GLU A 23 3.40 15.94 3.11
CA GLU A 23 3.25 15.67 4.55
C GLU A 23 3.60 14.23 4.94
N LEU A 24 3.82 13.36 3.94
CA LEU A 24 4.19 11.95 4.11
C LEU A 24 5.62 11.71 3.63
N LYS A 25 6.33 10.80 4.30
CA LYS A 25 7.63 10.30 3.82
C LYS A 25 7.46 9.33 2.65
N ASP A 26 8.53 9.09 1.91
CA ASP A 26 8.53 8.24 0.71
C ASP A 26 8.01 6.81 0.91
N ASN A 27 8.15 6.28 2.12
CA ASN A 27 7.70 4.95 2.51
C ASN A 27 6.42 4.99 3.36
N GLU A 28 5.70 6.10 3.37
CA GLU A 28 4.46 6.28 4.12
C GLU A 28 3.29 6.53 3.17
N VAL A 29 2.11 6.04 3.55
CA VAL A 29 0.87 6.27 2.82
C VAL A 29 -0.22 6.68 3.78
N GLY A 30 -1.04 7.64 3.37
CA GLY A 30 -2.03 8.25 4.23
C GLY A 30 -3.41 7.64 4.04
N LEU A 31 -4.07 7.30 5.15
CA LEU A 31 -5.50 6.99 5.18
C LEU A 31 -6.16 7.71 6.35
N ASN A 32 -7.34 8.27 6.12
CA ASN A 32 -8.08 8.98 7.16
C ASN A 32 -8.34 8.09 8.39
N VAL A 33 -8.01 8.63 9.57
CA VAL A 33 -8.12 7.92 10.85
C VAL A 33 -9.55 7.42 11.13
N ASN A 34 -10.57 8.14 10.68
CA ASN A 34 -11.97 7.76 10.87
C ASN A 34 -12.39 6.66 9.89
N CYS A 35 -11.79 6.60 8.71
CA CYS A 35 -12.01 5.53 7.74
C CYS A 35 -11.31 4.24 8.19
N LEU A 36 -10.08 4.34 8.70
CA LEU A 36 -9.35 3.18 9.24
C LEU A 36 -10.15 2.45 10.32
N LYS A 37 -10.79 3.18 11.24
CA LYS A 37 -11.66 2.61 12.30
C LYS A 37 -12.86 1.81 11.78
N GLN A 38 -13.25 2.01 10.53
CA GLN A 38 -14.39 1.34 9.89
C GLN A 38 -13.95 0.15 9.02
N THR A 39 -12.64 -0.09 8.94
CA THR A 39 -12.04 -1.17 8.14
C THR A 39 -11.27 -2.13 9.05
N LYS A 40 -10.80 -3.23 8.48
CA LYS A 40 -9.84 -4.13 9.13
C LYS A 40 -8.37 -3.75 8.83
N LEU A 41 -8.13 -2.59 8.20
CA LEU A 41 -6.79 -2.03 8.05
C LEU A 41 -6.35 -1.43 9.38
N PHE A 42 -5.15 -1.79 9.84
CA PHE A 42 -4.60 -1.21 11.05
C PHE A 42 -3.70 -0.02 10.72
N PRO A 43 -3.71 1.04 11.56
CA PRO A 43 -2.67 2.05 11.50
C PRO A 43 -1.30 1.41 11.63
N TYR A 44 -0.31 1.92 10.89
CA TYR A 44 1.09 1.50 10.92
C TYR A 44 1.40 0.14 10.32
N ASP A 45 0.41 -0.54 9.75
CA ASP A 45 0.59 -1.73 8.92
C ASP A 45 1.42 -1.41 7.66
N PHE A 46 2.21 -2.37 7.21
CA PHE A 46 2.88 -2.32 5.92
C PHE A 46 1.97 -2.81 4.81
N VAL A 47 1.97 -2.08 3.70
CA VAL A 47 1.21 -2.38 2.49
C VAL A 47 2.05 -2.32 1.25
N ILE A 48 1.69 -3.13 0.28
CA ILE A 48 2.10 -2.97 -1.11
C ILE A 48 0.93 -2.36 -1.86
N ILE A 49 1.20 -1.31 -2.63
CA ILE A 49 0.21 -0.66 -3.49
C ILE A 49 0.35 -1.21 -4.91
N LYS A 50 -0.79 -1.42 -5.57
CA LYS A 50 -0.83 -1.80 -6.97
C LYS A 50 -1.98 -1.07 -7.68
N LYS A 51 -1.74 -0.53 -8.88
CA LYS A 51 -2.84 -0.10 -9.75
C LYS A 51 -3.62 -1.31 -10.26
N ILE A 52 -4.94 -1.18 -10.39
CA ILE A 52 -5.77 -2.26 -10.93
C ILE A 52 -5.38 -2.62 -12.38
N GLU A 53 -4.96 -1.63 -13.17
CA GLU A 53 -4.62 -1.77 -14.59
C GLU A 53 -3.19 -2.26 -14.84
N GLU A 54 -2.36 -2.36 -13.80
CA GLU A 54 -0.97 -2.80 -13.94
C GLU A 54 -0.92 -4.29 -14.31
N ARG A 55 -0.73 -4.56 -15.60
CA ARG A 55 -0.66 -5.93 -16.17
C ARG A 55 0.62 -6.66 -15.80
N LYS A 56 1.70 -5.95 -15.48
CA LYS A 56 3.00 -6.56 -15.14
C LYS A 56 3.09 -6.81 -13.64
N THR A 57 3.25 -8.06 -13.25
CA THR A 57 3.54 -8.40 -11.85
C THR A 57 5.01 -8.18 -11.57
N LYS A 58 5.34 -7.12 -10.81
CA LYS A 58 6.70 -6.94 -10.26
C LYS A 58 7.01 -8.10 -9.28
N PRO A 59 8.23 -8.67 -9.30
CA PRO A 59 8.69 -9.57 -8.24
C PRO A 59 8.63 -8.89 -6.88
N LEU A 60 8.36 -9.64 -5.80
CA LEU A 60 8.07 -9.06 -4.50
C LEU A 60 9.22 -8.20 -3.93
N PHE A 61 10.48 -8.58 -4.16
CA PHE A 61 11.66 -7.79 -3.79
C PHE A 61 11.84 -6.48 -4.58
N LYS A 62 11.08 -6.28 -5.67
CA LYS A 62 11.04 -5.01 -6.43
C LYS A 62 9.79 -4.19 -6.13
N ARG A 63 8.90 -4.68 -5.26
CA ARG A 63 7.69 -3.95 -4.89
C ARG A 63 8.04 -2.97 -3.79
N GLU A 64 7.54 -1.76 -3.91
CA GLU A 64 7.66 -0.77 -2.87
C GLU A 64 6.70 -1.13 -1.72
N ILE A 65 7.20 -0.96 -0.51
CA ILE A 65 6.48 -1.24 0.72
C ILE A 65 6.26 0.08 1.43
N PHE A 66 5.02 0.35 1.78
CA PHE A 66 4.61 1.57 2.44
C PHE A 66 4.03 1.27 3.81
N LYS A 67 4.21 2.18 4.76
CA LYS A 67 3.60 2.14 6.08
C LYS A 67 2.33 2.99 6.07
N ILE A 68 1.22 2.45 6.54
CA ILE A 68 -0.02 3.21 6.71
C ILE A 68 0.18 4.23 7.85
N VAL A 69 -0.05 5.51 7.55
CA VAL A 69 -0.08 6.60 8.51
C VAL A 69 -1.52 7.08 8.65
N PRO A 70 -2.10 7.08 9.86
CA PRO A 70 -3.43 7.63 10.08
C PRO A 70 -3.39 9.15 9.88
N LEU A 71 -4.21 9.64 8.95
CA LEU A 71 -4.33 11.05 8.66
C LEU A 71 -5.38 11.70 9.56
N ASP A 72 -5.01 12.83 10.15
CA ASP A 72 -5.87 13.68 10.95
C ASP A 72 -5.55 15.16 10.68
N LYS A 73 -6.11 16.06 11.49
CA LYS A 73 -5.95 17.51 11.31
C LYS A 73 -4.52 18.02 11.48
N SER A 74 -3.58 17.21 11.96
CA SER A 74 -2.15 17.55 12.04
C SER A 74 -1.44 17.49 10.68
N SER A 75 -2.02 16.76 9.72
CA SER A 75 -1.60 16.66 8.32
C SER A 75 -2.73 17.20 7.41
N PRO A 76 -2.97 18.52 7.39
CA PRO A 76 -4.17 19.11 6.81
C PRO A 76 -4.30 18.87 5.31
N GLU A 77 -3.21 18.90 4.54
CA GLU A 77 -3.25 18.66 3.09
C GLU A 77 -3.67 17.23 2.79
N ALA A 78 -3.00 16.26 3.41
CA ALA A 78 -3.29 14.84 3.24
C ALA A 78 -4.68 14.50 3.76
N TYR A 79 -5.09 15.07 4.90
CA TYR A 79 -6.39 14.80 5.52
C TYR A 79 -7.57 15.17 4.61
N ILE A 80 -7.51 16.33 3.95
CA ILE A 80 -8.55 16.79 3.02
C ILE A 80 -8.67 15.85 1.82
N LYS A 81 -7.54 15.32 1.36
CA LYS A 81 -7.43 14.38 0.23
C LYS A 81 -7.94 12.96 0.54
N SER A 82 -8.20 12.65 1.82
CA SER A 82 -8.58 11.31 2.28
C SER A 82 -9.95 11.27 2.99
N LEU A 83 -10.74 12.34 2.94
CA LEU A 83 -11.98 12.46 3.73
C LEU A 83 -12.98 11.31 3.50
N GLY A 84 -13.00 10.73 2.29
CA GLY A 84 -13.86 9.61 1.95
C GLY A 84 -13.25 8.25 2.23
N GLY A 85 -11.96 8.16 2.54
CA GLY A 85 -11.20 6.91 2.66
C GLY A 85 -10.23 6.66 1.49
N GLU A 86 -10.04 7.66 0.64
CA GLU A 86 -9.05 7.64 -0.43
C GLU A 86 -7.63 7.55 0.14
N ILE A 87 -6.74 6.82 -0.53
CA ILE A 87 -5.33 6.74 -0.14
C ILE A 87 -4.54 7.93 -0.69
N VAL A 88 -3.68 8.49 0.14
CA VAL A 88 -2.80 9.61 -0.21
C VAL A 88 -1.36 9.11 -0.27
N LEU A 89 -0.62 9.49 -1.31
CA LEU A 89 0.74 9.03 -1.58
C LEU A 89 1.76 10.18 -1.45
N PRO A 90 3.04 9.90 -1.16
CA PRO A 90 4.08 10.91 -1.05
C PRO A 90 4.51 11.42 -2.44
N TYR A 91 4.75 12.73 -2.57
CA TYR A 91 5.11 13.37 -3.85
C TYR A 91 6.34 12.78 -4.54
N GLU A 92 7.31 12.28 -3.79
CA GLU A 92 8.58 11.77 -4.33
C GLU A 92 8.40 10.49 -5.17
N LYS A 93 7.19 9.91 -5.17
CA LYS A 93 6.81 8.74 -5.96
C LYS A 93 5.89 9.06 -7.14
N SER A 94 5.78 10.33 -7.54
CA SER A 94 4.92 10.78 -8.65
C SER A 94 5.36 10.28 -10.05
N GLU A 95 6.35 9.40 -10.16
CA GLU A 95 6.76 8.78 -11.43
C GLU A 95 5.73 7.75 -11.93
N GLU A 96 4.78 7.33 -11.09
CA GLU A 96 3.66 6.49 -11.52
C GLU A 96 2.56 7.36 -12.15
N GLU A 97 2.07 6.99 -13.34
CA GLU A 97 0.91 7.62 -14.01
C GLU A 97 -0.38 7.35 -13.22
N ILE A 98 -0.52 7.87 -11.99
CA ILE A 98 -1.72 7.73 -11.14
C ILE A 98 -2.46 9.06 -11.07
N GLU A 99 -3.75 9.03 -11.41
CA GLU A 99 -4.65 10.18 -11.36
C GLU A 99 -5.62 10.07 -10.18
N GLU A 100 -5.99 11.22 -9.59
CA GLU A 100 -6.98 11.26 -8.52
C GLU A 100 -8.29 10.57 -8.96
N GLY A 101 -8.80 9.68 -8.11
CA GLY A 101 -9.94 8.83 -8.41
C GLY A 101 -9.60 7.44 -8.97
N ASP A 102 -8.35 7.20 -9.39
CA ASP A 102 -7.89 5.87 -9.81
C ASP A 102 -8.08 4.84 -8.70
N TYR A 103 -8.44 3.62 -9.09
CA TYR A 103 -8.53 2.51 -8.14
C TYR A 103 -7.17 1.87 -7.88
N LEU A 104 -6.83 1.79 -6.61
CA LEU A 104 -5.62 1.16 -6.09
C LEU A 104 -5.98 -0.02 -5.19
N ILE A 105 -5.16 -1.07 -5.28
CA ILE A 105 -5.22 -2.24 -4.42
C ILE A 105 -4.13 -2.12 -3.35
N LEU A 106 -4.53 -2.21 -2.09
CA LEU A 106 -3.66 -2.28 -0.93
C LEU A 106 -3.54 -3.72 -0.48
N ASN A 107 -2.31 -4.24 -0.44
CA ASN A 107 -2.04 -5.59 0.05
C ASN A 107 -1.31 -5.54 1.39
N THR A 108 -1.98 -6.00 2.44
CA THR A 108 -1.48 -6.04 3.84
C THR A 108 -0.84 -7.37 4.23
N SER A 109 -0.62 -8.30 3.29
CA SER A 109 -0.16 -9.65 3.62
C SER A 109 1.23 -9.71 4.27
N LEU A 110 2.01 -8.62 4.18
CA LEU A 110 3.33 -8.50 4.81
C LEU A 110 3.27 -8.51 6.34
N ASN A 111 2.18 -8.01 6.95
CA ASN A 111 2.08 -7.86 8.41
C ASN A 111 1.87 -9.20 9.15
N ARG A 112 1.69 -10.29 8.41
CA ARG A 112 1.60 -11.65 8.98
C ARG A 112 2.95 -12.32 9.18
N PHE A 113 4.03 -11.75 8.67
CA PHE A 113 5.37 -12.28 8.88
C PHE A 113 5.99 -11.51 10.02
N GLU A 114 5.99 -12.10 11.22
CA GLU A 114 6.57 -11.49 12.43
C GLU A 114 8.07 -11.18 12.29
N GLN A 115 8.73 -11.58 11.19
CA GLN A 115 10.15 -11.37 10.91
C GLN A 115 10.41 -11.20 9.39
N PRO A 116 10.52 -9.96 8.87
CA PRO A 116 10.75 -9.67 7.44
C PRO A 116 12.05 -10.26 6.90
N GLU A 117 13.12 -10.31 7.70
CA GLU A 117 14.40 -10.94 7.34
C GLU A 117 14.27 -12.42 6.95
N PHE A 118 13.44 -13.17 7.68
CA PHE A 118 13.29 -14.62 7.47
C PHE A 118 12.62 -14.95 6.13
N TRP A 119 11.72 -14.09 5.68
CA TRP A 119 11.02 -14.29 4.41
C TRP A 119 11.91 -13.92 3.21
N MET A 120 12.76 -12.90 3.33
CA MET A 120 13.77 -12.58 2.30
C MET A 120 14.74 -13.74 2.09
N GLU A 121 15.22 -14.37 3.16
CA GLU A 121 16.01 -15.58 3.08
C GLU A 121 15.24 -16.70 2.35
N HIS A 122 13.99 -16.96 2.74
CA HIS A 122 13.18 -18.00 2.12
C HIS A 122 12.95 -17.76 0.61
N LEU A 123 12.73 -16.51 0.21
CA LEU A 123 12.54 -16.14 -1.19
C LEU A 123 13.83 -16.33 -2.01
N ILE A 124 14.97 -15.92 -1.46
CA ILE A 124 16.29 -16.09 -2.07
C ILE A 124 16.59 -17.58 -2.22
N PHE A 125 16.37 -18.39 -1.17
CA PHE A 125 16.56 -19.84 -1.21
C PHE A 125 15.67 -20.52 -2.25
N SER A 126 14.40 -20.13 -2.33
CA SER A 126 13.45 -20.62 -3.33
C SER A 126 13.91 -20.33 -4.77
N MET A 127 14.38 -19.11 -5.03
CA MET A 127 14.89 -18.73 -6.35
C MET A 127 16.17 -19.48 -6.70
N LEU A 128 17.13 -19.60 -5.78
CA LEU A 128 18.38 -20.34 -6.00
C LEU A 128 18.14 -21.83 -6.27
N LYS A 129 17.17 -22.44 -5.57
CA LYS A 129 16.82 -23.86 -5.77
C LYS A 129 16.22 -24.12 -7.15
N ASN A 130 15.41 -23.20 -7.67
CA ASN A 130 14.84 -23.29 -9.01
C ASN A 130 15.87 -23.11 -10.14
N PHE A 131 16.95 -22.36 -9.90
CA PHE A 131 18.08 -22.29 -10.84
C PHE A 131 18.90 -23.59 -10.87
N ARG A 132 19.01 -24.29 -9.74
CA ARG A 132 19.77 -25.55 -9.64
C ARG A 132 19.08 -26.77 -10.26
N ASN A 133 17.76 -26.72 -10.43
CA ASN A 133 16.96 -27.81 -11.02
C ASN A 133 16.74 -27.63 -12.54
N LYS A 134 17.29 -26.57 -13.15
CA LYS A 134 17.19 -26.29 -14.59
C LYS A 134 18.51 -26.46 -15.35
N ASN A 135 19.58 -26.85 -14.67
CA ASN A 135 20.86 -27.29 -15.23
C ASN A 135 21.08 -28.76 -14.88
#